data_AF-A0A292YEM4-F1
#
_entry.id   AF-A0A292YEM4-F1
#
_cell.length_a   1.000
_cell.length_b   1.000
_cell.length_c   1.000
_cell.angle_alpha   90.00
_cell.angle_beta   90.00
_cell.angle_gamma   90.00
#
_symmetry.space_group_name_H-M   'P 1'
#
loop_
_entity.id
_entity.type
_entity.pdbx_description
1 polymer ?
#
loop_
_entity_poly.entity_id
_entity_poly.type
_entity_poly.pdbx_seq_one_letter_code
_entity_poly.pdbx_strand_id
1 'polypeptide(L)' 'MMVAKYRIRECLQHCEGIYNDIQTAMDQVHDHMAKQRLESAMTDMEVCINDCRSALDNV' A
#
# COMPACT_ATOMS: atom_id res chain seq x y z
N MET A 1 -21.17 12.78 -2.12
CA MET A 1 -20.46 11.98 -1.08
C MET A 1 -20.21 10.52 -1.47
N MET A 2 -21.20 9.73 -1.92
CA MET A 2 -20.98 8.29 -2.22
C MET A 2 -19.83 7.97 -3.20
N VAL A 3 -19.65 8.78 -4.26
CA VAL A 3 -18.58 8.55 -5.26
C VAL A 3 -17.17 8.74 -4.67
N ALA A 4 -16.99 9.72 -3.78
CA ALA A 4 -15.70 9.96 -3.14
C ALA A 4 -15.31 8.79 -2.22
N LYS A 5 -16.25 8.34 -1.38
CA LYS A 5 -16.02 7.20 -0.47
C LYS A 5 -15.70 5.90 -1.23
N TYR A 6 -16.37 5.66 -2.36
CA TYR A 6 -16.08 4.51 -3.21
C TYR A 6 -14.65 4.56 -3.78
N ARG A 7 -14.24 5.71 -4.34
CA ARG A 7 -12.88 5.88 -4.89
C ARG A 7 -11.79 5.73 -3.84
N ILE A 8 -12.01 6.20 -2.62
CA ILE A 8 -11.02 6.05 -1.55
C ILE A 8 -10.93 4.59 -1.09
N ARG A 9 -12.04 3.84 -1.08
CA ARG A 9 -12.01 2.38 -0.83
C ARG A 9 -11.23 1.64 -1.92
N GLU A 10 -11.41 2.03 -3.18
CA GLU A 10 -10.65 1.46 -4.30
C GLU A 10 -9.14 1.77 -4.17
N CYS A 11 -8.77 3.01 -3.80
CA CYS A 11 -7.39 3.35 -3.43
C CYS A 11 -6.85 2.40 -2.35
N LEU A 12 -7.59 2.27 -1.24
CA LEU A 12 -7.16 1.48 -0.10
C LEU A 12 -6.93 0.02 -0.50
N GLN A 13 -7.89 -0.58 -1.23
CA GLN A 13 -7.77 -1.95 -1.71
C GLN A 13 -6.57 -2.13 -2.66
N HIS A 14 -6.28 -1.13 -3.50
CA HIS A 14 -5.13 -1.18 -4.40
C HIS A 14 -3.81 -1.10 -3.61
N CYS A 15 -3.68 -0.17 -2.66
CA CYS A 15 -2.47 -0.04 -1.85
C CYS A 15 -2.24 -1.27 -0.95
N GLU A 16 -3.30 -1.87 -0.36
CA GLU A 16 -3.20 -3.13 0.38
C GLU A 16 -2.80 -4.31 -0.54
N GLY A 17 -3.29 -4.33 -1.78
CA GLY A 17 -2.89 -5.33 -2.79
C GLY A 17 -1.40 -5.23 -3.13
N ILE A 18 -0.92 -4.04 -3.47
CA ILE A 18 0.51 -3.82 -3.79
C ILE A 18 1.39 -4.15 -2.58
N TYR A 19 0.98 -3.78 -1.37
CA TYR A 19 1.73 -4.12 -0.15
C TYR A 19 1.95 -5.63 -0.02
N ASN A 20 0.89 -6.42 -0.22
CA ASN A 20 0.97 -7.89 -0.18
C ASN A 20 1.84 -8.45 -1.32
N ASP A 21 1.78 -7.88 -2.51
CA ASP A 21 2.63 -8.28 -3.64
C ASP A 21 4.12 -8.01 -3.34
N ILE A 22 4.44 -6.85 -2.76
CA ILE A 22 5.80 -6.51 -2.34
C ILE A 22 6.29 -7.46 -1.25
N GLN A 23 5.45 -7.76 -0.25
CA GLN A 23 5.78 -8.71 0.81
C GLN A 23 6.08 -10.11 0.25
N THR A 24 5.26 -10.58 -0.69
CA THR A 24 5.47 -11.85 -1.38
C THR A 24 6.76 -11.84 -2.21
N ALA A 25 7.08 -10.74 -2.87
CA ALA A 25 8.31 -10.59 -3.63
C ALA A 25 9.55 -10.59 -2.71
N MET A 26 9.47 -9.96 -1.53
CA MET A 26 10.57 -9.95 -0.56
C MET A 26 10.97 -11.35 -0.09
N ASP A 27 10.01 -12.26 0.08
CA ASP A 27 10.27 -13.65 0.48
C ASP A 27 11.09 -14.42 -0.57
N GLN A 28 11.09 -13.96 -1.82
CA GLN A 28 11.79 -14.59 -2.95
C GLN A 28 13.12 -13.90 -3.29
N VAL A 29 13.39 -12.73 -2.70
CA VAL A 29 14.56 -11.91 -3.04
C VAL A 29 15.74 -12.24 -2.12
N HIS A 30 16.82 -12.72 -2.73
CA HIS A 30 18.09 -12.98 -2.04
C HIS A 30 19.10 -11.83 -2.15
N ASP A 31 18.89 -10.91 -3.09
CA ASP A 31 19.74 -9.73 -3.25
C ASP A 31 19.40 -8.66 -2.19
N HIS A 32 20.39 -8.27 -1.41
CA HIS A 32 20.20 -7.33 -0.30
C HIS A 32 19.75 -5.94 -0.77
N MET A 33 20.27 -5.45 -1.90
CA MET A 33 19.89 -4.12 -2.40
C MET A 33 18.44 -4.12 -2.91
N ALA A 34 18.04 -5.18 -3.60
CA ALA A 34 16.66 -5.38 -4.03
C ALA A 34 15.72 -5.47 -2.81
N LYS A 35 16.12 -6.21 -1.76
CA LYS A 35 15.34 -6.30 -0.53
C LYS A 35 15.14 -4.94 0.14
N GLN A 36 16.19 -4.12 0.27
CA GLN A 36 16.07 -2.77 0.83
C GLN A 36 15.14 -1.86 0.02
N ARG A 37 15.14 -1.99 -1.31
CA ARG A 37 14.22 -1.22 -2.17
C ARG A 37 12.78 -1.65 -1.96
N LEU A 38 12.53 -2.95 -1.78
CA LEU A 38 11.20 -3.47 -1.47
C LEU A 38 10.75 -3.03 -0.07
N GLU A 39 11.63 -3.04 0.93
CA GLU A 39 11.33 -2.51 2.28
C GLU A 39 10.94 -1.02 2.24
N SER A 40 11.64 -0.22 1.44
CA SER A 40 11.27 1.19 1.20
C SER A 40 9.89 1.30 0.55
N ALA A 41 9.62 0.49 -0.49
CA ALA A 41 8.33 0.48 -1.16
C ALA A 41 7.18 0.04 -0.24
N MET A 42 7.41 -0.92 0.67
CA MET A 42 6.44 -1.29 1.71
C MET A 42 6.13 -0.11 2.63
N THR A 43 7.15 0.64 3.05
CA THR A 43 6.98 1.83 3.90
C THR A 43 6.12 2.88 3.19
N ASP A 44 6.38 3.13 1.90
CA ASP A 44 5.58 4.07 1.09
C ASP A 44 4.11 3.59 0.96
N MET A 45 3.88 2.28 0.84
CA MET A 45 2.54 1.72 0.80
C MET A 45 1.82 1.79 2.14
N GLU A 46 2.50 1.63 3.28
CA GLU A 46 1.93 1.85 4.61
C GLU A 46 1.44 3.30 4.77
N VAL A 47 2.22 4.27 4.27
CA VAL A 47 1.79 5.67 4.22
C VAL A 47 0.54 5.83 3.34
N CYS A 48 0.51 5.27 2.13
CA CYS A 48 -0.69 5.31 1.27
C CYS A 48 -1.94 4.75 1.97
N ILE A 49 -1.79 3.59 2.61
CA ILE A 49 -2.88 2.90 3.31
C ILE A 49 -3.42 3.78 4.44
N ASN A 50 -2.53 4.38 5.24
CA ASN A 50 -2.90 5.27 6.33
C ASN A 50 -3.58 6.56 5.84
N ASP A 51 -3.11 7.13 4.73
CA ASP A 51 -3.73 8.31 4.11
C ASP A 51 -5.12 7.98 3.56
N CYS A 52 -5.30 6.85 2.86
CA CYS A 52 -6.60 6.44 2.34
C CYS A 52 -7.58 6.04 3.47
N ARG A 53 -7.11 5.46 4.58
CA ARG A 53 -7.92 5.24 5.80
C ARG A 53 -8.35 6.57 6.43
N SER A 54 -7.41 7.49 6.63
CA SER A 54 -7.69 8.83 7.17
C SER A 54 -8.68 9.59 6.28
N ALA A 55 -8.55 9.50 4.96
CA ALA A 55 -9.49 10.13 4.03
C ALA A 55 -10.89 9.51 4.09
N LEU A 56 -11.03 8.20 4.34
CA LEU A 56 -12.32 7.54 4.52
C LEU A 56 -13.05 7.99 5.79
N ASP A 57 -12.29 8.24 6.86
CA ASP A 57 -12.83 8.70 8.14
C ASP A 57 -13.30 10.15 8.07
N ASN A 58 -12.72 10.94 7.15
CA ASN A 58 -13.03 12.35 6.94
C ASN A 58 -13.99 12.64 5.76
N VAL A 59 -14.60 11.60 5.14
CA VAL A 59 -15.50 11.70 3.95
C VAL A 59 -16.95 11.33 4.22
#